data_AF-A0A6A4KGH4-F1
#
_entry.id   AF-A0A6A4KGH4-F1
#
_cell.length_a   1.000
_cell.length_b   1.000
_cell.length_c   1.000
_cell.angle_alpha   90.00
_cell.angle_beta   90.00
_cell.angle_gamma   90.00
#
_symmetry.space_group_name_H-M   'P 1'
#
loop_
_entity.id
_entity.type
_entity.pdbx_description
1 polymer ?
#
loop_
_entity_poly.entity_id
_entity_poly.type
_entity_poly.pdbx_seq_one_letter_code
_entity_poly.pdbx_strand_id
1 'polypeptide(L)'
;MMFSLTNDIIFRASFGKRYKDKDVLISLMKESNELAGGFDVCDLFPSLKVLHFLSGMRSKLVRLHQKMDQILEEIISEHEENLESCKGGNGEAGEEDLATVLLILKQRGGLQFPVTNNNIKAVILHEEKLRIFKGGSDEASEEDLVQGGG
;
A
#
# COMPACT_ATOMS: atom_id res chain seq x y z
N MET A 1 -2.45 19.93 1.02
CA MET A 1 -3.25 19.68 2.24
C MET A 1 -4.25 18.52 2.07
N MET A 2 -4.95 18.41 0.93
CA MET A 2 -5.95 17.36 0.66
C MET A 2 -5.39 15.92 0.69
N PHE A 3 -4.15 15.70 0.26
CA PHE A 3 -3.53 14.36 0.22
C PHE A 3 -3.32 13.75 1.61
N SER A 4 -2.87 14.54 2.59
CA SER A 4 -2.62 14.07 3.96
C SER A 4 -3.91 13.64 4.67
N LEU A 5 -4.98 14.44 4.53
CA LEU A 5 -6.31 14.12 5.07
C LEU A 5 -6.90 12.87 4.43
N THR A 6 -6.79 12.75 3.10
CA THR A 6 -7.26 11.57 2.36
C THR A 6 -6.53 10.31 2.82
N ASN A 7 -5.21 10.37 2.97
CA ASN A 7 -4.42 9.25 3.47
C ASN A 7 -4.77 8.92 4.93
N ASP A 8 -5.08 9.90 5.78
CA ASP A 8 -5.52 9.66 7.17
C ASP A 8 -6.83 8.88 7.20
N ILE A 9 -7.79 9.23 6.34
CA ILE A 9 -9.08 8.55 6.24
C ILE A 9 -8.91 7.11 5.73
N ILE A 10 -8.07 6.90 4.71
CA ILE A 10 -7.86 5.56 4.11
C ILE A 10 -7.12 4.64 5.07
N PHE A 11 -6.03 5.10 5.68
CA PHE A 11 -5.33 4.31 6.69
C PHE A 11 -6.27 3.95 7.83
N ARG A 12 -7.16 4.89 8.21
CA ARG A 12 -8.15 4.64 9.23
C ARG A 12 -9.20 3.59 8.82
N ALA A 13 -9.62 3.60 7.56
CA ALA A 13 -10.56 2.62 7.03
C ALA A 13 -9.91 1.24 6.81
N SER A 14 -8.61 1.20 6.52
CA SER A 14 -7.89 -0.03 6.17
C SER A 14 -7.30 -0.75 7.39
N PHE A 15 -6.89 0.02 8.41
CA PHE A 15 -6.13 -0.46 9.58
C PHE A 15 -6.67 0.05 10.93
N GLY A 16 -7.83 0.72 10.95
CA GLY A 16 -8.40 1.25 12.19
C GLY A 16 -7.62 2.45 12.75
N LYS A 17 -7.05 2.34 13.94
CA LYS A 17 -6.41 3.50 14.62
C LYS A 17 -5.19 4.03 13.85
N ARG A 18 -4.73 5.23 14.22
CA ARG A 18 -3.55 5.85 13.60
C ARG A 18 -2.31 4.97 13.82
N TYR A 19 -1.77 4.44 12.72
CA TYR A 19 -0.51 3.70 12.71
C TYR A 19 0.70 4.62 12.75
N LYS A 20 1.70 4.24 13.55
CA LYS A 20 2.97 4.98 13.70
C LYS A 20 3.80 4.96 12.41
N ASP A 21 3.72 3.89 11.64
CA ASP A 21 4.53 3.68 10.44
C ASP A 21 3.83 4.08 9.13
N LYS A 22 2.69 4.78 9.23
CA LYS A 22 1.90 5.25 8.09
C LYS A 22 2.74 6.06 7.11
N ASP A 23 3.46 7.08 7.59
CA ASP A 23 4.23 7.99 6.74
C ASP A 23 5.40 7.26 6.06
N VAL A 24 5.96 6.25 6.74
CA VAL A 24 6.99 5.37 6.20
C VAL A 24 6.41 4.50 5.08
N LEU A 25 5.25 3.89 5.30
CA LEU A 25 4.58 3.06 4.30
C LEU A 25 4.21 3.87 3.05
N ILE A 26 3.66 5.08 3.21
CA ILE A 26 3.35 5.98 2.09
C ILE A 26 4.61 6.36 1.31
N SER A 27 5.72 6.66 2.01
CA SER A 27 6.99 6.98 1.38
C SER A 27 7.53 5.80 0.56
N LEU A 28 7.50 4.59 1.12
CA LEU A 28 7.92 3.37 0.42
C LEU A 28 7.07 3.08 -0.81
N MET A 29 5.75 3.33 -0.75
CA MET A 29 4.87 3.17 -1.90
C MET A 29 5.14 4.17 -3.01
N LYS A 30 5.41 5.43 -2.67
CA LYS A 30 5.80 6.46 -3.66
C LYS A 30 7.11 6.07 -4.35
N GLU A 31 8.13 5.70 -3.58
CA GLU A 31 9.43 5.28 -4.13
C GLU A 31 9.31 4.03 -5.00
N SER A 32 8.46 3.07 -4.61
CA SER A 32 8.15 1.89 -5.41
C SER A 32 7.46 2.24 -6.73
N ASN A 33 6.52 3.19 -6.70
CA ASN A 33 5.80 3.65 -7.89
C ASN A 33 6.71 4.43 -8.86
N GLU A 34 7.60 5.28 -8.37
CA GLU A 34 8.61 5.97 -9.17
C GLU A 34 9.55 4.98 -9.88
N LEU A 35 9.98 3.94 -9.17
CA LEU A 35 10.81 2.88 -9.75
C LEU A 35 10.06 1.97 -10.74
N ALA A 36 8.75 1.82 -10.58
CA ALA A 36 7.91 0.99 -11.45
C ALA A 36 7.35 1.75 -12.68
N GLY A 37 7.15 3.06 -12.59
CA GLY A 37 6.49 3.91 -13.59
C GLY A 37 7.43 4.69 -14.52
N GLY A 38 8.75 4.65 -14.30
CA GLY A 38 9.72 5.39 -15.10
C GLY A 38 10.25 4.68 -16.36
N PHE A 39 9.74 3.50 -16.73
CA PHE A 39 10.32 2.68 -17.81
C PHE A 39 9.33 2.44 -18.95
N ASP A 40 9.48 3.22 -20.02
CA ASP A 40 9.04 2.76 -21.33
C ASP A 40 9.97 1.61 -21.75
N VAL A 41 9.49 0.38 -21.60
CA VAL A 41 10.21 -0.84 -21.97
C VAL A 41 10.55 -0.90 -23.47
N CYS A 42 9.95 -0.04 -24.29
CA CYS A 42 10.21 0.06 -25.72
C CYS A 42 11.48 0.88 -26.07
N ASP A 43 11.99 1.71 -25.16
CA ASP A 43 13.23 2.50 -25.37
C ASP A 43 14.51 1.76 -24.95
N LEU A 44 14.38 0.50 -24.53
CA LEU A 44 15.29 -0.09 -23.56
C LEU A 44 16.37 -1.03 -24.10
N PHE A 45 16.42 -1.25 -25.42
CA PHE A 45 17.41 -2.17 -25.97
C PHE A 45 18.23 -1.55 -27.09
N PRO A 46 19.37 -0.95 -26.71
CA PRO A 46 20.59 -1.30 -27.43
C PRO A 46 21.85 -1.55 -26.57
N SER A 47 21.84 -1.45 -25.23
CA SER A 47 23.10 -1.58 -24.45
C SER A 47 23.04 -2.33 -23.12
N LEU A 48 24.14 -3.06 -22.81
CA LEU A 48 24.39 -3.79 -21.56
C LEU A 48 24.33 -2.92 -20.28
N LYS A 49 24.49 -1.59 -20.41
CA LYS A 49 24.37 -0.64 -19.28
C LYS A 49 22.97 -0.62 -18.69
N VAL A 50 21.95 -0.84 -19.53
CA VAL A 50 20.55 -0.97 -19.10
C VAL A 50 20.38 -2.20 -18.22
N LEU A 51 20.99 -3.33 -18.55
CA LEU A 51 20.83 -4.57 -17.77
C LEU A 51 21.38 -4.40 -16.34
N HIS A 52 22.52 -3.72 -16.21
CA HIS A 52 23.09 -3.38 -14.90
C HIS A 52 22.19 -2.40 -14.13
N PHE A 53 21.64 -1.39 -14.80
CA PHE A 53 20.70 -0.45 -14.21
C PHE A 53 19.38 -1.12 -13.76
N LEU A 54 18.79 -1.95 -14.62
CA LEU A 54 17.64 -2.82 -14.32
C LEU A 54 17.93 -3.76 -13.16
N SER A 55 19.13 -4.33 -13.09
CA SER A 55 19.55 -5.17 -11.97
C SER A 55 19.57 -4.37 -10.66
N GLY A 56 20.11 -3.15 -10.69
CA GLY A 56 20.10 -2.24 -9.54
C GLY A 56 18.68 -1.83 -9.11
N MET A 57 17.81 -1.51 -10.08
CA MET A 57 16.40 -1.21 -9.85
C MET A 57 15.65 -2.40 -9.24
N ARG A 58 15.84 -3.61 -9.78
CA ARG A 58 15.26 -4.83 -9.23
C ARG A 58 15.68 -5.04 -7.78
N SER A 59 16.98 -4.92 -7.49
CA SER A 59 17.46 -5.02 -6.11
C SER A 59 16.85 -3.95 -5.19
N LYS A 60 16.66 -2.73 -5.70
CA LYS A 60 16.01 -1.64 -4.94
C LYS A 60 14.53 -1.92 -4.70
N LEU A 61 13.80 -2.38 -5.72
CA LEU A 61 12.40 -2.73 -5.63
C LEU A 61 12.16 -3.91 -4.67
N VAL A 62 13.03 -4.92 -4.70
CA VAL A 62 12.99 -6.05 -3.74
C VAL A 62 13.18 -5.54 -2.31
N ARG A 63 14.13 -4.62 -2.08
CA ARG A 63 14.35 -4.03 -0.74
C ARG A 63 13.14 -3.21 -0.26
N LEU A 64 12.52 -2.44 -1.14
CA LEU A 64 11.31 -1.67 -0.82
C LEU A 64 10.14 -2.61 -0.51
N HIS A 65 9.96 -3.64 -1.34
CA HIS A 65 8.94 -4.66 -1.11
C HIS A 65 9.13 -5.36 0.24
N GLN A 66 10.36 -5.75 0.61
CA GLN A 66 10.65 -6.34 1.92
C GLN A 66 10.30 -5.42 3.09
N LYS A 67 10.59 -4.12 2.99
CA LYS A 67 10.22 -3.16 4.04
C LYS A 67 8.71 -2.98 4.16
N MET A 68 8.01 -2.88 3.04
CA MET A 68 6.54 -2.79 3.04
C MET A 68 5.92 -4.07 3.60
N ASP A 69 6.45 -5.23 3.21
CA ASP A 69 5.99 -6.53 3.68
C ASP A 69 6.12 -6.66 5.19
N GLN A 70 7.24 -6.22 5.76
CA GLN A 70 7.46 -6.21 7.20
C GLN A 70 6.42 -5.33 7.93
N ILE A 71 6.20 -4.10 7.47
CA ILE A 71 5.22 -3.19 8.07
C ILE A 71 3.82 -3.80 8.04
N LEU A 72 3.43 -4.39 6.90
CA LEU A 72 2.11 -5.02 6.76
C LEU A 72 1.96 -6.28 7.61
N GLU A 73 3.03 -7.05 7.78
CA GLU A 73 3.00 -8.24 8.66
C GLU A 73 2.84 -7.82 10.13
N GLU A 74 3.55 -6.77 10.57
CA GLU A 74 3.39 -6.19 11.91
C GLU A 74 1.95 -5.72 12.14
N ILE A 75 1.36 -5.05 11.14
CA ILE A 75 -0.04 -4.61 11.19
C ILE A 75 -0.99 -5.81 11.31
N ILE A 76 -0.82 -6.83 10.48
CA ILE A 76 -1.67 -8.03 10.50
C ILE A 76 -1.55 -8.75 11.85
N SER A 77 -0.34 -8.89 12.39
CA SER A 77 -0.10 -9.53 13.69
C SER A 77 -0.84 -8.80 14.81
N GLU A 78 -0.81 -7.46 14.83
CA GLU A 78 -1.54 -6.65 15.82
C GLU A 78 -3.06 -6.87 15.72
N HIS A 79 -3.61 -6.95 14.51
CA HIS A 79 -5.03 -7.22 14.31
C HIS A 79 -5.41 -8.65 14.69
N GLU A 80 -4.54 -9.64 14.44
CA GLU A 80 -4.75 -11.03 14.88
C GLU A 80 -4.79 -11.12 16.41
N GLU A 81 -3.83 -10.50 17.12
CA GLU A 81 -3.79 -10.46 18.60
C GLU A 81 -5.04 -9.77 19.19
N ASN A 82 -5.45 -8.64 18.60
CA ASN A 82 -6.67 -7.93 19.01
C ASN A 82 -7.90 -8.83 18.85
N LEU A 83 -8.02 -9.54 17.72
CA LEU A 83 -9.15 -10.43 17.47
C LEU A 83 -9.19 -11.61 18.45
N GLU A 84 -8.04 -12.16 18.82
CA GLU A 84 -7.94 -13.24 19.80
C GLU A 84 -8.33 -12.79 21.21
N SER A 85 -7.91 -11.59 21.62
CA SER A 85 -8.26 -11.04 22.93
C SER A 85 -9.75 -10.71 23.08
N CYS A 86 -10.45 -10.37 21.99
CA CYS A 86 -11.89 -10.07 21.99
C CYS A 86 -12.80 -11.32 22.01
N LYS A 87 -12.29 -12.54 21.77
CA LYS A 87 -13.11 -13.77 21.78
C LYS A 87 -13.70 -14.15 23.15
N GLY A 88 -13.26 -13.50 24.24
CA GLY A 88 -13.73 -13.77 25.61
C GLY A 88 -14.93 -12.94 26.08
N GLY A 89 -15.40 -11.95 25.33
CA GLY A 89 -16.49 -11.05 25.71
C GLY A 89 -17.51 -10.87 24.60
N ASN A 90 -18.78 -10.86 24.97
CA ASN A 90 -19.94 -10.78 24.09
C ASN A 90 -19.85 -9.64 23.05
N GLY A 91 -19.42 -9.97 21.83
CA GLY A 91 -20.15 -9.64 20.61
C GLY A 91 -20.30 -8.19 20.22
N GLU A 92 -19.22 -7.41 20.19
CA GLU A 92 -19.10 -6.30 19.24
C GLU A 92 -17.76 -6.45 18.54
N ALA A 93 -17.78 -6.64 17.22
CA ALA A 93 -16.58 -6.66 16.41
C ALA A 93 -15.85 -5.34 16.62
N GLY A 94 -14.76 -5.36 17.39
CA GLY A 94 -13.91 -4.20 17.59
C GLY A 94 -13.45 -3.69 16.23
N GLU A 95 -13.63 -2.38 16.01
CA GLU A 95 -13.21 -1.61 14.82
C GLU A 95 -13.30 -2.41 13.50
N GLU A 96 -14.43 -2.29 12.78
CA GLU A 96 -14.60 -2.88 11.44
C GLU A 96 -13.75 -2.17 10.39
N ASP A 97 -12.43 -2.29 10.48
CA ASP A 97 -11.51 -1.95 9.41
C ASP A 97 -11.37 -3.12 8.42
N LEU A 98 -10.86 -2.81 7.23
CA LEU A 98 -10.68 -3.80 6.16
C LEU A 98 -9.81 -4.99 6.58
N ALA A 99 -8.73 -4.75 7.33
CA ALA A 99 -7.84 -5.82 7.79
C ALA A 99 -8.56 -6.78 8.75
N THR A 100 -9.33 -6.25 9.70
CA THR A 100 -10.17 -7.02 10.63
C THR A 100 -11.19 -7.88 9.88
N VAL A 101 -11.90 -7.32 8.89
CA VAL A 101 -12.88 -8.06 8.09
C VAL A 101 -12.23 -9.20 7.31
N LEU A 102 -11.09 -8.95 6.67
CA LEU A 102 -10.35 -9.96 5.90
C LEU A 102 -9.77 -11.06 6.80
N LEU A 103 -9.34 -10.73 8.03
CA LEU A 103 -8.87 -11.70 9.02
C LEU A 103 -10.00 -12.57 9.55
N ILE A 104 -11.18 -12.00 9.83
CA ILE A 104 -12.37 -12.78 10.20
C ILE A 104 -12.75 -13.74 9.07
N LEU A 105 -12.68 -13.28 7.80
CA LEU A 105 -12.93 -14.14 6.64
C LEU A 105 -11.92 -15.29 6.55
N LYS A 106 -10.63 -15.02 6.79
CA LYS A 106 -9.57 -16.04 6.89
C LYS A 106 -9.88 -17.06 7.98
N GLN A 107 -10.31 -16.63 9.17
CA GLN A 107 -10.61 -17.52 10.30
C GLN A 107 -11.89 -18.34 10.12
N ARG A 108 -12.95 -17.74 9.56
CA ARG A 108 -14.21 -18.44 9.29
C ARG A 108 -14.03 -19.55 8.25
N GLY A 109 -13.10 -19.36 7.31
CA GLY A 109 -12.87 -20.32 6.22
C GLY A 109 -14.10 -20.48 5.33
N GLY A 110 -14.24 -21.66 4.69
CA GLY A 110 -15.39 -21.99 3.86
C GLY A 110 -15.33 -21.49 2.41
N LEU A 111 -14.22 -20.85 2.01
CA LEU A 111 -13.93 -20.51 0.62
C LEU A 111 -13.28 -21.69 -0.10
N GLN A 112 -13.48 -21.77 -1.42
CA GLN A 112 -12.83 -22.78 -2.27
C GLN A 112 -11.30 -22.71 -2.19
N PHE A 113 -10.76 -21.51 -1.96
CA PHE A 113 -9.34 -21.27 -1.73
C PHE A 113 -9.15 -20.56 -0.38
N PRO A 114 -8.21 -21.02 0.47
CA PRO A 114 -7.96 -20.39 1.75
C PRO A 114 -7.36 -18.99 1.55
N VAL A 115 -7.86 -18.02 2.31
CA VAL A 115 -7.29 -16.67 2.36
C VAL A 115 -5.98 -16.73 3.17
N THR A 116 -4.89 -16.25 2.58
CA THR A 116 -3.57 -16.17 3.23
C THR A 116 -3.23 -14.73 3.60
N ASN A 117 -2.26 -14.51 4.51
CA ASN A 117 -1.75 -13.16 4.83
C ASN A 117 -1.30 -12.42 3.57
N ASN A 118 -0.69 -13.13 2.61
CA ASN A 118 -0.29 -12.53 1.34
C ASN A 118 -1.48 -12.03 0.52
N ASN A 119 -2.64 -12.70 0.59
CA ASN A 119 -3.86 -12.20 -0.05
C ASN A 119 -4.36 -10.92 0.62
N ILE A 120 -4.35 -10.88 1.95
CA ILE A 120 -4.76 -9.71 2.75
C ILE A 120 -3.84 -8.51 2.44
N LYS A 121 -2.53 -8.72 2.53
CA LYS A 121 -1.51 -7.72 2.16
C LYS A 121 -1.71 -7.21 0.74
N ALA A 122 -2.00 -8.10 -0.22
CA ALA A 122 -2.21 -7.71 -1.61
C ALA A 122 -3.46 -6.81 -1.80
N VAL A 123 -4.58 -7.11 -1.14
CA VAL A 123 -5.80 -6.28 -1.21
C VAL A 123 -5.54 -4.90 -0.63
N ILE A 124 -4.92 -4.84 0.55
CA ILE A 124 -4.57 -3.58 1.22
C ILE A 124 -3.64 -2.74 0.35
N LEU A 125 -2.55 -3.33 -0.16
CA LEU A 125 -1.61 -2.65 -1.05
C LEU A 125 -2.26 -2.18 -2.36
N HIS A 126 -3.21 -2.95 -2.89
CA HIS A 126 -3.91 -2.60 -4.12
C HIS A 126 -4.78 -1.35 -3.95
N GLU A 127 -5.57 -1.30 -2.87
CA GLU A 127 -6.39 -0.15 -2.51
C GLU A 127 -5.56 1.12 -2.30
N GLU A 128 -4.43 1.01 -1.59
CA GLU A 128 -3.55 2.16 -1.33
C GLU A 128 -2.82 2.63 -2.60
N LYS A 129 -2.29 1.69 -3.40
CA LYS A 129 -1.56 2.01 -4.64
C LYS A 129 -2.42 2.72 -5.67
N LEU A 130 -3.67 2.28 -5.89
CA LEU A 130 -4.55 2.83 -6.91
C LEU A 130 -4.81 4.34 -6.69
N ARG A 131 -4.79 4.79 -5.44
CA ARG A 131 -5.09 6.19 -5.09
C ARG A 131 -3.87 7.09 -5.04
N ILE A 132 -2.70 6.58 -4.66
CA ILE A 132 -1.44 7.32 -4.85
C ILE A 132 -1.26 7.68 -6.34
N PHE A 133 -1.62 6.75 -7.24
CA PHE A 133 -1.60 7.01 -8.68
C PHE A 133 -2.60 8.09 -9.12
N LYS A 134 -3.84 8.04 -8.63
CA LYS A 134 -4.86 9.04 -8.97
C LYS A 134 -4.53 10.44 -8.44
N GLY A 135 -3.92 10.53 -7.26
CA GLY A 135 -3.51 11.82 -6.67
C GLY A 135 -2.37 12.53 -7.41
N GLY A 136 -1.54 11.79 -8.17
CA GLY A 136 -0.46 12.39 -8.97
C GLY A 136 -0.91 12.98 -10.31
N SER A 137 -2.10 12.61 -10.82
CA SER A 137 -2.60 13.15 -12.10
C SER A 137 -3.18 14.56 -11.97
N ASP A 138 -3.65 14.95 -10.78
CA ASP A 138 -4.26 16.27 -10.56
C ASP A 138 -3.22 17.37 -10.30
N GLU A 139 -1.96 17.04 -9.98
CA GLU A 139 -0.88 18.02 -9.74
C GLU A 139 -0.23 18.53 -11.04
N ALA A 140 -0.41 17.85 -12.18
CA ALA A 140 0.17 18.26 -13.47
C ALA A 140 -0.63 19.37 -14.20
N SER A 141 -1.73 19.86 -13.62
CA SER A 141 -2.66 20.76 -14.31
C SER A 141 -2.63 22.22 -13.83
N GLU A 142 -1.89 22.54 -12.76
CA GLU A 142 -1.95 23.87 -12.11
C GLU A 142 -0.67 24.72 -12.23
N GLU A 143 0.39 24.24 -12.88
CA GLU A 143 1.60 25.05 -13.14
C GLU A 143 1.65 25.69 -14.54
N ASP A 144 0.76 25.33 -15.47
CA ASP A 144 0.76 25.88 -16.85
C ASP A 144 -0.13 27.12 -17.07
N LEU A 145 -0.82 27.64 -16.05
CA LEU A 145 -1.73 28.80 -16.20
C LEU A 145 -1.22 30.15 -15.65
N VAL A 146 -0.01 30.21 -15.08
CA VAL A 146 0.53 31.47 -14.50
C VAL A 146 1.59 32.17 -15.38
N GLN A 147 1.98 31.61 -16.52
CA GLN A 147 2.90 32.30 -17.47
C GLN A 147 2.32 32.56 -18.87
N GLY A 148 1.00 32.41 -19.07
CA GLY A 148 0.34 32.61 -20.36
C GLY A 148 -0.69 33.73 -20.37
N GLY A 149 -0.32 34.94 -19.96
CA GLY A 149 -1.19 36.12 -20.07
C GLY A 149 -0.37 37.38 -20.32
N GLY A 150 -0.18 37.70 -21.61
CA GLY A 150 0.45 38.93 -22.08
C GLY A 150 -0.41 40.18 -21.92
#